data_AF-A0AAD4M8K7-F1
#
_entry.id   AF-A0AAD4M8K7-F1
#
_cell.length_a   1.000
_cell.length_b   1.000
_cell.length_c   1.000
_cell.angle_alpha   90.00
_cell.angle_beta   90.00
_cell.angle_gamma   90.00
#
_symmetry.space_group_name_H-M   'P 1'
#
loop_
_entity.id
_entity.type
_entity.pdbx_description
1 polymer ?
#
loop_
_entity_poly.entity_id
_entity_poly.type
_entity_poly.pdbx_seq_one_letter_code
_entity_poly.pdbx_strand_id
1 'polypeptide(L)'
;MSACAICLDLLKSPVALPCGHVYCHTCISEAAKATTSTSSSIIYCPTCREPVSTITPNPLFIPPHLRPYIIPPFRRLYLNTPAPTPDRSVPVSSTSTEELEKVTTRLHMENAVLRQSCHAWRARANAHVAAHLGLSALVRLARDQACILRDERDELARKYDALKRKFSDVDR
;
A
#
# COMPACT_ATOMS: atom_id res chain seq x y z
N MET A 1 -13.79 35.43 4.44
CA MET A 1 -12.53 34.77 4.02
C MET A 1 -12.01 33.97 5.20
N SER A 2 -11.69 32.69 5.03
CA SER A 2 -11.18 31.84 6.12
C SER A 2 -9.65 31.99 6.23
N ALA A 3 -9.19 32.47 7.39
CA ALA A 3 -7.77 32.61 7.73
C ALA A 3 -7.28 31.40 8.53
N CYS A 4 -5.98 31.08 8.41
CA CYS A 4 -5.35 30.03 9.19
C CYS A 4 -5.03 30.53 10.61
N ALA A 5 -5.44 29.81 11.65
CA ALA A 5 -5.15 30.20 13.03
C ALA A 5 -3.66 30.03 13.45
N ILE A 6 -2.81 29.46 12.59
CA ILE A 6 -1.38 29.29 12.85
C ILE A 6 -0.57 30.42 12.19
N CYS A 7 -0.66 30.57 10.86
CA CYS A 7 0.10 31.60 10.15
C CYS A 7 -0.64 32.94 10.00
N LEU A 8 -1.90 33.01 10.44
CA LEU A 8 -2.78 34.19 10.38
C LEU A 8 -3.08 34.73 8.96
N ASP A 9 -2.57 34.07 7.92
CA ASP A 9 -2.83 34.36 6.51
C ASP A 9 -4.05 33.60 5.96
N LEU A 10 -4.44 33.94 4.72
CA LEU A 10 -5.37 33.16 3.91
C LEU A 10 -4.92 31.69 3.80
N LEU A 11 -5.88 30.77 3.95
CA LEU A 11 -5.62 29.33 3.90
C LEU A 11 -5.02 28.88 2.55
N LYS A 12 -3.82 28.30 2.60
CA LYS A 12 -3.13 27.68 1.46
C LYS A 12 -3.23 26.15 1.58
N SER A 13 -3.85 25.51 0.58
CA SER A 13 -4.15 24.06 0.60
C SER A 13 -4.79 23.62 1.92
N PRO A 14 -6.03 24.08 2.20
CA PRO A 14 -6.66 23.88 3.50
C PRO A 14 -6.87 22.41 3.84
N VAL A 15 -6.67 22.06 5.10
CA VAL A 15 -6.90 20.73 5.67
C VAL A 15 -7.78 20.86 6.89
N ALA A 16 -8.85 20.07 6.95
CA ALA A 16 -9.70 19.91 8.12
C ALA A 16 -9.20 18.76 9.00
N LEU A 17 -9.16 19.01 10.31
CA LEU A 17 -9.01 17.99 11.34
C LEU A 17 -10.37 17.36 11.69
N PRO A 18 -10.42 16.23 12.41
CA PRO A 18 -11.68 15.59 12.82
C PRO A 18 -12.54 16.48 13.72
N CYS A 19 -11.90 17.34 14.52
CA CYS A 19 -12.54 18.39 15.33
C CYS A 19 -13.16 19.54 14.51
N GLY A 20 -13.10 19.49 13.17
CA GLY A 20 -13.67 20.49 12.26
C GLY A 20 -12.80 21.73 11.99
N HIS A 21 -11.73 21.96 12.77
CA HIS A 21 -10.83 23.09 12.58
C HIS A 21 -9.99 22.95 11.31
N VAL A 22 -9.70 24.08 10.65
CA VAL A 22 -9.05 24.13 9.33
C VAL A 22 -7.76 24.95 9.39
N TYR A 23 -6.70 24.41 8.79
CA TYR A 23 -5.38 25.04 8.73
C TYR A 23 -4.76 24.86 7.35
N CYS A 24 -3.68 25.60 7.06
CA CYS A 24 -2.82 25.29 5.92
C CYS A 24 -2.18 23.92 6.14
N HIS A 25 -2.06 23.12 5.08
CA HIS A 25 -1.41 21.80 5.15
C HIS A 25 0.00 21.88 5.76
N THR A 26 0.80 22.87 5.36
CA THR A 26 2.16 23.08 5.88
C THR A 26 2.15 23.41 7.37
N CYS A 27 1.33 24.38 7.79
CA CYS A 27 1.25 24.82 9.17
C CYS A 27 0.90 23.68 10.13
N ILE A 28 -0.12 22.87 9.80
CA ILE A 28 -0.50 21.77 10.68
C ILE A 28 0.52 20.62 10.65
N SER A 29 1.20 20.39 9.53
CA SER A 29 2.26 19.40 9.44
C SER A 29 3.48 19.77 10.29
N GLU A 30 3.84 21.05 10.32
CA GLU A 30 4.94 21.56 11.16
C GLU A 30 4.55 21.52 12.64
N ALA A 31 3.34 21.96 12.99
CA ALA A 31 2.82 21.85 14.35
C ALA A 31 2.79 20.40 14.84
N ALA A 32 2.40 19.45 13.97
CA ALA A 32 2.45 18.03 14.28
C ALA A 32 3.88 17.58 14.60
N LYS A 33 4.85 17.89 13.74
CA LYS A 33 6.28 17.54 13.94
C LYS A 33 6.88 18.13 15.21
N ALA A 34 6.48 19.35 15.57
CA ALA A 34 6.98 20.02 16.78
C ALA A 34 6.40 19.43 18.08
N THR A 35 5.21 18.83 18.03
CA THR A 35 4.48 18.34 19.21
C THR A 35 4.55 16.83 19.40
N THR A 36 4.90 16.07 18.37
CA THR A 36 5.07 14.61 18.49
C THR A 36 6.51 14.25 18.81
N SER A 37 6.71 13.60 19.96
CA SER A 37 7.90 12.79 20.20
C SER A 37 7.90 11.60 19.23
N THR A 38 9.07 11.04 18.93
CA THR A 38 9.30 9.99 17.90
C THR A 38 8.37 8.77 17.97
N SER A 39 7.64 8.58 19.08
CA SER A 39 6.73 7.46 19.34
C SER A 39 5.24 7.83 19.49
N SER A 40 4.84 9.10 19.38
CA SER A 40 3.45 9.51 19.53
C SER A 40 2.75 9.61 18.18
N SER A 41 1.64 8.88 18.02
CA SER A 41 0.73 8.98 16.86
C SER A 41 -0.42 9.97 17.08
N ILE A 42 -0.37 10.76 18.16
CA ILE A 42 -1.40 11.71 18.55
C ILE A 42 -0.80 13.11 18.57
N ILE A 43 -1.49 14.04 17.91
CA ILE A 43 -1.25 15.48 18.01
C ILE A 43 -2.47 16.15 18.64
N TYR A 44 -2.33 17.39 19.07
CA TYR A 44 -3.43 18.18 19.59
C TYR A 44 -3.79 19.31 18.63
N CYS A 45 -5.08 19.52 18.42
CA CYS A 45 -5.57 20.63 17.60
C CYS A 45 -5.11 21.97 18.20
N PRO A 46 -4.45 22.86 17.43
CA PRO A 46 -3.98 24.15 17.93
C PRO A 46 -5.09 25.07 18.50
N THR A 47 -6.32 24.96 17.99
CA THR A 47 -7.45 25.78 18.44
C THR A 47 -8.19 25.20 19.65
N CYS A 48 -8.65 23.94 19.59
CA CYS A 48 -9.51 23.36 20.63
C CYS A 48 -8.79 22.36 21.55
N ARG A 49 -7.53 22.02 21.23
CA ARG A 49 -6.74 21.02 21.97
C ARG A 49 -7.35 19.62 22.01
N GLU A 50 -8.32 19.32 21.15
CA GLU A 50 -8.80 17.95 20.98
C GLU A 50 -7.69 17.07 20.40
N PRO A 51 -7.56 15.81 20.90
CA PRO A 51 -6.58 14.87 20.38
C PRO A 51 -6.96 14.42 18.97
N VAL A 52 -5.99 14.39 18.08
CA VAL A 52 -6.13 13.95 16.70
C VAL A 52 -5.09 12.88 16.40
N SER A 53 -5.55 11.72 15.94
CA SER A 53 -4.67 10.66 15.46
C SER A 53 -4.05 11.06 14.12
N THR A 54 -2.74 10.84 13.95
CA THR A 54 -2.05 11.07 12.66
C THR A 54 -2.08 9.84 11.76
N ILE A 55 -2.62 8.73 12.24
CA ILE A 55 -2.66 7.45 11.52
C ILE A 55 -3.67 7.54 10.38
N THR A 56 -3.20 7.31 9.16
CA THR A 56 -4.07 7.07 8.01
C THR A 56 -4.17 5.57 7.79
N PRO A 57 -5.34 4.95 8.03
CA PRO A 57 -5.50 3.51 7.87
C PRO A 57 -5.33 3.13 6.40
N ASN A 58 -4.55 2.08 6.15
CA ASN A 58 -4.33 1.60 4.79
C ASN A 58 -5.64 1.02 4.22
N PRO A 59 -6.15 1.53 3.08
CA PRO A 59 -7.41 1.08 2.48
C PRO A 59 -7.50 -0.42 2.19
N LEU A 60 -6.36 -1.10 2.03
CA LEU A 60 -6.32 -2.55 1.80
C LEU A 60 -6.82 -3.36 3.00
N PHE A 61 -6.67 -2.86 4.23
CA PHE A 61 -7.18 -3.50 5.44
C PHE A 61 -8.61 -3.08 5.80
N ILE A 62 -9.20 -2.19 5.00
CA ILE A 62 -10.57 -1.71 5.19
C ILE A 62 -11.48 -2.44 4.20
N PRO A 63 -12.53 -3.13 4.68
CA PRO A 63 -13.55 -3.73 3.81
C PRO A 63 -14.08 -2.71 2.77
N PRO A 64 -14.27 -3.09 1.49
CA PRO A 64 -14.60 -2.14 0.42
C PRO A 64 -15.82 -1.26 0.71
N HIS A 65 -16.86 -1.82 1.34
CA HIS A 65 -18.09 -1.11 1.69
C HIS A 65 -17.91 -0.10 2.84
N LEU A 66 -16.84 -0.21 3.65
CA LEU A 66 -16.54 0.72 4.74
C LEU A 66 -15.61 1.85 4.32
N ARG A 67 -14.84 1.69 3.24
CA ARG A 67 -13.86 2.70 2.77
C ARG A 67 -14.44 4.11 2.61
N PRO A 68 -15.67 4.31 2.08
CA PRO A 68 -16.23 5.66 1.94
C PRO A 68 -16.50 6.35 3.28
N TYR A 69 -16.66 5.58 4.36
CA TYR A 69 -17.01 6.09 5.70
C TYR A 69 -15.77 6.29 6.59
N ILE A 70 -14.60 5.82 6.18
CA ILE A 70 -13.35 6.05 6.89
C ILE A 70 -12.66 7.28 6.33
N ILE A 71 -12.72 8.37 7.10
CA ILE A 71 -12.18 9.67 6.72
C ILE A 71 -10.75 9.79 7.26
N PRO A 72 -9.75 10.16 6.44
CA PRO A 72 -8.41 10.40 6.94
C PRO A 72 -8.42 11.58 7.93
N PRO A 73 -7.59 11.52 8.99
CA PRO A 73 -7.57 12.57 10.01
C PRO A 73 -7.19 13.94 9.45
N PHE A 74 -6.36 13.97 8.41
CA PHE A 74 -6.03 15.18 7.67
C PHE A 74 -6.79 15.22 6.34
N ARG A 75 -8.01 15.77 6.37
CA ARG A 75 -8.88 15.85 5.20
C ARG A 75 -8.61 17.12 4.40
N ARG A 76 -8.08 17.00 3.18
CA ARG A 76 -7.92 18.14 2.26
C ARG A 76 -9.28 18.75 1.91
N LEU A 77 -9.37 20.06 2.00
CA LEU A 77 -10.52 20.85 1.58
C LEU A 77 -10.19 21.55 0.27
N TYR A 78 -11.18 21.60 -0.63
CA TYR A 78 -11.15 22.40 -1.83
C TYR A 78 -12.12 23.55 -1.61
N LEU A 79 -11.63 24.61 -0.96
CA LEU A 79 -12.41 25.83 -0.82
C LEU A 79 -12.33 26.58 -2.14
N ASN A 80 -13.50 27.00 -2.65
CA ASN A 80 -13.60 27.98 -3.73
C ASN A 80 -13.05 29.30 -3.19
N THR A 81 -11.73 29.42 -3.17
CA THR A 81 -11.07 30.70 -3.03
C THR A 81 -11.39 31.39 -4.34
N PRO A 82 -12.11 32.53 -4.37
CA PRO A 82 -12.25 33.28 -5.60
C PRO A 82 -10.84 33.45 -6.13
N ALA A 83 -10.62 33.05 -7.39
CA ALA A 83 -9.36 33.29 -8.07
C ALA A 83 -8.95 34.74 -7.76
N PRO A 84 -7.66 35.02 -7.48
CA PRO A 84 -7.24 36.40 -7.31
C PRO A 84 -7.81 37.14 -8.51
N THR A 85 -8.73 38.08 -8.27
CA THR A 85 -9.25 38.94 -9.33
C THR A 85 -8.00 39.47 -10.01
N PRO A 86 -7.79 39.20 -11.32
CA PRO A 86 -6.60 39.69 -11.98
C PRO A 86 -6.62 41.18 -11.77
N ASP A 87 -5.68 41.66 -10.96
CA ASP A 87 -5.46 43.08 -10.87
C ASP A 87 -5.16 43.51 -12.29
N ARG A 88 -6.06 44.33 -12.85
CA ARG A 88 -6.06 44.74 -14.27
C ARG A 88 -4.80 45.54 -14.64
N SER A 89 -3.87 45.69 -13.69
CA SER A 89 -2.55 46.28 -13.78
C SER A 89 -1.43 45.28 -14.15
N VAL A 90 -1.63 43.96 -14.05
CA VAL A 90 -0.61 42.96 -14.40
C VAL A 90 -0.99 42.27 -15.71
N PRO A 91 -0.15 42.31 -16.76
CA PRO A 91 -0.40 41.55 -17.97
C PRO A 91 -0.37 40.06 -17.63
N VAL A 92 -1.53 39.40 -17.69
CA VAL A 92 -1.63 37.94 -17.70
C VAL A 92 -0.82 37.45 -18.90
N SER A 93 0.41 37.02 -18.61
CA SER A 93 1.32 36.53 -19.62
C SER A 93 0.85 35.14 -20.01
N SER A 94 0.42 34.98 -21.27
CA SER A 94 -0.04 33.73 -21.89
C SER A 94 0.95 32.54 -21.75
N THR A 95 2.17 32.83 -21.32
CA THR A 95 3.20 31.84 -20.97
C THR A 95 2.83 30.93 -19.81
N SER A 96 2.15 31.42 -18.76
CA SER A 96 1.95 30.61 -17.53
C SER A 96 0.95 29.47 -17.68
N THR A 97 -0.06 29.62 -18.54
CA THR A 97 -1.05 28.55 -18.81
C THR A 97 -0.47 27.46 -19.71
N GLU A 98 0.32 27.86 -20.71
CA GLU A 98 0.99 26.94 -21.64
C GLU A 98 2.10 26.13 -20.95
N GLU A 99 2.83 26.75 -20.02
CA GLU A 99 3.78 26.06 -19.14
C GLU A 99 3.09 25.04 -18.21
N LEU A 100 1.93 25.40 -17.65
CA LEU A 100 1.16 24.49 -16.80
C LEU A 100 0.62 23.28 -17.58
N GLU A 101 0.17 23.48 -18.82
CA GLU A 101 -0.27 22.40 -19.71
C GLU A 101 0.89 21.46 -20.09
N LYS A 102 2.07 22.01 -20.37
CA LYS A 102 3.31 21.23 -20.61
C LYS A 102 3.69 20.39 -19.39
N VAL A 103 3.62 20.96 -18.19
CA VAL A 103 3.91 20.23 -16.94
C VAL A 103 2.87 19.12 -16.72
N THR A 104 1.60 19.42 -16.95
CA THR A 104 0.50 18.45 -16.76
C THR A 104 0.64 17.27 -17.71
N THR A 105 0.86 17.53 -19.00
CA THR A 105 1.06 16.48 -20.02
C THR A 105 2.29 15.62 -19.71
N ARG A 106 3.42 16.24 -19.34
CA ARG A 106 4.62 15.52 -18.90
C ARG A 106 4.34 14.61 -17.69
N LEU A 107 3.69 15.11 -16.64
CA LEU A 107 3.36 14.32 -15.46
C LEU A 107 2.41 13.16 -15.81
N HIS A 108 1.46 13.35 -16.72
CA HIS A 108 0.61 12.27 -17.19
C HIS A 108 1.40 11.18 -17.90
N MET A 109 2.35 11.55 -18.77
CA MET A 109 3.24 10.60 -19.44
C MET A 109 4.13 9.85 -18.46
N GLU A 110 4.79 10.54 -17.53
CA GLU A 110 5.62 9.92 -16.48
C GLU A 110 4.79 8.95 -15.62
N ASN A 111 3.58 9.33 -15.22
CA ASN A 111 2.67 8.46 -14.48
C ASN A 111 2.26 7.21 -15.27
N ALA A 112 2.01 7.34 -16.57
CA ALA A 112 1.68 6.20 -17.42
C ALA A 112 2.85 5.20 -17.48
N VAL A 113 4.08 5.69 -17.69
CA VAL A 113 5.29 4.86 -17.70
C VAL A 113 5.53 4.18 -16.36
N LEU A 114 5.37 4.90 -15.25
CA LEU A 114 5.51 4.32 -13.90
C LEU A 114 4.46 3.23 -13.65
N ARG A 115 3.20 3.45 -14.04
CA ARG A 115 2.14 2.46 -13.93
C ARG A 115 2.44 1.20 -14.75
N GLN A 116 2.91 1.36 -15.98
CA GLN A 116 3.30 0.24 -16.84
C GLN A 116 4.47 -0.54 -16.24
N SER A 117 5.46 0.17 -15.69
CA SER A 117 6.60 -0.43 -15.01
C SER A 117 6.13 -1.25 -13.80
N CYS A 118 5.30 -0.68 -12.93
CA CYS A 118 4.71 -1.38 -11.79
C CYS A 118 3.94 -2.64 -12.20
N HIS A 119 3.16 -2.58 -13.29
CA HIS A 119 2.47 -3.75 -13.82
C HIS A 119 3.46 -4.84 -14.25
N ALA A 120 4.51 -4.47 -14.99
CA ALA A 120 5.54 -5.42 -15.44
C ALA A 120 6.30 -6.06 -14.27
N TRP A 121 6.64 -5.30 -13.23
CA TRP A 121 7.27 -5.84 -12.02
C TRP A 121 6.36 -6.81 -11.27
N ARG A 122 5.06 -6.47 -11.12
CA ARG A 122 4.07 -7.37 -10.50
C ARG A 122 3.89 -8.66 -11.29
N ALA A 123 3.77 -8.57 -12.61
CA ALA A 123 3.63 -9.73 -13.47
C ALA A 123 4.82 -10.69 -13.34
N ARG A 124 6.06 -10.14 -13.33
CA ARG A 124 7.28 -10.93 -13.11
C ARG A 124 7.33 -11.57 -11.72
N ALA A 125 6.98 -10.83 -10.68
CA ALA A 125 6.92 -11.38 -9.32
C ALA A 125 5.90 -12.52 -9.20
N ASN A 126 4.71 -12.35 -9.77
CA ASN A 126 3.67 -13.39 -9.78
C ASN A 126 4.13 -14.65 -10.53
N ALA A 127 4.76 -14.50 -11.69
CA ALA A 127 5.29 -15.64 -12.44
C ALA A 127 6.37 -16.39 -11.65
N HIS A 128 7.27 -15.67 -10.97
CA HIS A 128 8.30 -16.27 -10.13
C HIS A 128 7.68 -17.06 -8.96
N VAL A 129 6.69 -16.49 -8.27
CA VAL A 129 6.00 -17.17 -7.17
C VAL A 129 5.27 -18.42 -7.67
N ALA A 130 4.57 -18.34 -8.81
CA ALA A 130 3.87 -19.48 -9.40
C ALA A 130 4.85 -20.63 -9.74
N ALA A 131 5.99 -20.31 -10.35
CA ALA A 131 7.03 -21.30 -10.65
C ALA A 131 7.59 -21.96 -9.37
N HIS A 132 7.89 -21.15 -8.34
CA HIS A 132 8.40 -21.66 -7.06
C HIS A 132 7.40 -22.58 -6.35
N LEU A 133 6.11 -22.22 -6.36
CA LEU A 133 5.04 -23.05 -5.82
C LEU A 133 4.91 -24.37 -6.59
N GLY A 134 5.01 -24.31 -7.93
CA GLY A 134 5.03 -25.49 -8.79
C GLY A 134 6.17 -26.45 -8.46
N LEU A 135 7.40 -25.94 -8.33
CA LEU A 135 8.55 -26.75 -7.90
C LEU A 135 8.34 -27.35 -6.51
N SER A 136 7.85 -26.55 -5.56
CA SER A 136 7.59 -27.02 -4.19
C SER A 136 6.58 -28.16 -4.17
N ALA A 137 5.55 -28.10 -5.02
CA ALA A 137 4.57 -29.17 -5.17
C ALA A 137 5.19 -30.44 -5.79
N LEU A 138 6.00 -30.29 -6.83
CA LEU A 138 6.71 -31.42 -7.46
C LEU A 138 7.64 -32.13 -6.48
N VAL A 139 8.40 -31.40 -5.67
CA VAL A 139 9.29 -31.97 -4.65
C VAL A 139 8.50 -32.79 -3.62
N ARG A 140 7.32 -32.30 -3.20
CA ARG A 140 6.43 -33.05 -2.28
C ARG A 140 5.93 -34.33 -2.91
N LEU A 141 5.41 -34.27 -4.14
CA LEU A 141 4.95 -35.45 -4.88
C LEU A 141 6.05 -36.49 -5.07
N ALA A 142 7.25 -36.06 -5.45
CA ALA A 142 8.39 -36.95 -5.62
C ALA A 142 8.78 -37.65 -4.31
N ARG A 143 8.75 -36.91 -3.19
CA ARG A 143 9.03 -37.48 -1.86
C ARG A 143 7.97 -38.50 -1.45
N ASP A 144 6.70 -38.20 -1.66
CA ASP A 144 5.59 -39.08 -1.29
C ASP A 144 5.63 -40.36 -2.15
N GLN A 145 5.90 -40.24 -3.45
CA GLN A 145 6.11 -41.38 -4.34
C GLN A 145 7.30 -42.24 -3.90
N ALA A 146 8.41 -41.61 -3.48
CA ALA A 146 9.56 -42.33 -2.96
C ALA A 146 9.24 -43.08 -1.65
N CYS A 147 8.33 -42.57 -0.81
CA CYS A 147 7.85 -43.30 0.36
C CYS A 147 7.07 -44.55 -0.05
N ILE A 148 6.11 -44.41 -0.97
CA ILE A 148 5.29 -45.52 -1.47
C ILE A 148 6.17 -46.63 -2.05
N LEU A 149 7.13 -46.27 -2.91
CA LEU A 149 8.03 -47.25 -3.54
C LEU A 149 8.93 -47.96 -2.52
N ARG A 150 9.33 -47.30 -1.43
CA ARG A 150 10.09 -47.95 -0.35
C ARG A 150 9.22 -48.97 0.39
N ASP A 151 7.98 -48.62 0.68
CA ASP A 151 7.05 -49.51 1.39
C ASP A 151 6.73 -50.76 0.53
N GLU A 152 6.50 -50.57 -0.77
CA GLU A 152 6.30 -51.68 -1.72
C GLU A 152 7.54 -52.58 -1.83
N ARG A 153 8.74 -52.00 -1.89
CA ARG A 153 10.01 -52.73 -1.87
C ARG A 153 10.13 -53.58 -0.60
N ASP A 154 9.87 -52.99 0.57
CA ASP A 154 9.99 -53.66 1.85
C ASP A 154 8.99 -54.80 1.98
N GLU A 155 7.78 -54.60 1.46
CA GLU A 155 6.75 -55.66 1.40
C GLU A 155 7.16 -56.82 0.48
N LEU A 156 7.70 -56.52 -0.70
CA LEU A 156 8.20 -57.54 -1.62
C LEU A 156 9.39 -58.30 -1.01
N ALA A 157 10.30 -57.60 -0.33
CA ALA A 157 11.42 -58.22 0.36
C ALA A 157 10.94 -59.19 1.46
N ARG A 158 9.96 -58.78 2.28
CA ARG A 158 9.33 -59.66 3.29
C ARG A 158 8.73 -60.92 2.67
N LYS A 159 7.99 -60.77 1.56
CA LYS A 159 7.38 -61.91 0.85
C LYS A 159 8.44 -62.85 0.28
N TYR A 160 9.49 -62.30 -0.32
CA TYR A 160 10.61 -63.08 -0.86
C TYR A 160 11.31 -63.88 0.25
N ASP A 161 11.64 -63.25 1.38
CA ASP A 161 12.28 -63.92 2.50
C ASP A 161 11.40 -65.02 3.11
N ALA A 162 10.10 -64.78 3.24
CA ALA A 162 9.15 -65.78 3.71
C ALA A 162 9.08 -66.99 2.78
N LEU A 163 9.05 -66.76 1.46
CA LEU A 163 9.05 -67.82 0.47
C LEU A 163 10.37 -68.60 0.49
N LYS A 164 11.51 -67.91 0.58
CA LYS A 164 12.85 -68.50 0.67
C LYS A 164 12.99 -69.43 1.88
N ARG A 165 12.46 -69.04 3.04
CA ARG A 165 12.45 -69.90 4.25
C ARG A 165 11.64 -71.18 4.01
N LYS A 166 10.44 -71.07 3.44
CA LYS A 166 9.59 -72.23 3.13
C LYS A 166 10.29 -73.24 2.21
N PHE A 167 10.98 -72.77 1.17
CA PHE A 167 11.75 -73.67 0.30
C PHE A 167 12.94 -74.31 1.03
N SER A 168 13.64 -73.55 1.87
CA SER A 168 14.77 -74.07 2.66
C SER A 168 14.36 -75.15 3.67
N ASP A 169 13.13 -75.09 4.17
CA ASP A 169 12.55 -76.10 5.08
C ASP A 169 12.03 -77.35 4.35
N VAL A 170 11.75 -77.26 3.03
CA VAL A 170 11.32 -78.40 2.20
C VAL A 170 12.51 -79.23 1.72
N ASP A 171 13.68 -78.62 1.57
CA ASP A 171 14.93 -79.29 1.17
C ASP A 171 15.69 -79.96 2.35
N ARG A 172 15.12 -79.96 3.56
CA ARG A 172 15.67 -80.55 4.80
C ARG A 172 14.92 -81.80 5.22
#